data_AF-A0A537W2X0-F1
#
_entry.id   AF-A0A537W2X0-F1
#
_cell.length_a   1.000
_cell.length_b   1.000
_cell.length_c   1.000
_cell.angle_alpha   90.00
_cell.angle_beta   90.00
_cell.angle_gamma   90.00
#
_symmetry.space_group_name_H-M   'P 1'
#
loop_
_entity.id
_entity.type
_entity.pdbx_description
1 polymer ?
#
loop_
_entity_poly.entity_id
_entity_poly.type
_entity_poly.pdbx_seq_one_letter_code
_entity_poly.pdbx_strand_id
1 'polypeptide(L)' 'MLLGLSIAVGLTFAAMARQGHPPPGFPCKAFAKSEQGDWIPVRDVRLRGPGGSVEIKAGAAMLDELQEHLDLRCH' A
#
# COMPACT_ATOMS: atom_id res chain seq x y z
N MET A 1 5.11 -29.48 -52.39
CA MET A 1 5.54 -28.25 -51.71
C MET A 1 4.49 -27.91 -50.66
N LEU A 2 4.74 -28.23 -49.39
CA LEU A 2 3.85 -27.95 -48.26
C LEU A 2 4.59 -26.94 -47.38
N LEU A 3 4.26 -25.65 -47.54
CA LEU A 3 4.80 -24.57 -46.73
C LEU A 3 4.11 -24.57 -45.37
N GLY A 4 4.92 -24.78 -44.33
CA GLY A 4 4.49 -24.72 -42.95
C GLY A 4 4.09 -23.32 -42.52
N LEU A 5 3.16 -23.26 -41.58
CA LEU A 5 2.84 -22.06 -40.84
C LEU A 5 2.41 -22.46 -39.41
N SER A 6 3.38 -22.86 -38.60
CA SER A 6 3.17 -23.07 -37.16
C SER A 6 3.24 -21.72 -36.46
N ILE A 7 2.11 -21.05 -36.28
CA ILE A 7 2.04 -19.86 -35.43
C ILE A 7 1.72 -20.32 -34.01
N ALA A 8 2.76 -20.63 -33.23
CA ALA A 8 2.66 -20.76 -31.79
C ALA A 8 2.46 -19.36 -31.20
N VAL A 9 1.22 -18.97 -30.98
CA VAL A 9 0.88 -17.76 -30.20
C VAL A 9 1.17 -18.08 -28.73
N GLY A 10 2.40 -17.79 -28.31
CA GLY A 10 2.75 -17.73 -26.89
C GLY A 10 2.00 -16.57 -26.25
N LEU A 11 0.95 -16.88 -25.48
CA LEU A 11 0.28 -15.90 -24.62
C LEU A 11 1.26 -15.51 -23.52
N THR A 12 1.91 -14.36 -23.68
CA THR A 12 2.80 -13.78 -22.68
C THR A 12 1.99 -13.39 -21.45
N PHE A 13 2.26 -14.07 -20.34
CA PHE A 13 1.78 -13.68 -19.01
C PHE A 13 2.34 -12.29 -18.66
N ALA A 14 1.47 -11.30 -18.63
CA ALA A 14 1.76 -10.01 -18.01
C ALA A 14 0.51 -9.54 -17.27
N ALA A 15 -0.01 -10.39 -16.37
CA ALA A 15 -0.76 -9.89 -15.21
C ALA A 15 0.26 -9.26 -14.25
N MET A 16 0.91 -8.18 -14.69
CA MET A 16 1.57 -7.29 -13.75
C MET A 16 0.46 -6.80 -12.85
N ALA A 17 0.53 -7.20 -11.58
CA ALA A 17 -0.22 -6.58 -10.52
C ALA A 17 -0.23 -5.09 -10.83
N ARG A 18 -1.43 -4.53 -10.99
CA ARG A 18 -1.59 -3.09 -10.90
C ARG A 18 -1.12 -2.76 -9.50
N GLN A 19 0.19 -2.52 -9.35
CA GLN A 19 0.75 -1.73 -8.28
C GLN A 19 0.05 -0.40 -8.47
N GLY A 20 -1.14 -0.30 -7.90
CA GLY A 20 -1.88 0.94 -7.83
C GLY A 20 -0.90 1.87 -7.17
N HIS A 21 -0.36 2.79 -7.94
CA HIS A 21 0.42 3.89 -7.41
C HIS A 21 -0.36 4.37 -6.19
N PRO A 22 0.21 4.24 -4.98
CA PRO A 22 -0.53 4.57 -3.78
C PRO A 22 -1.00 6.02 -3.95
N PRO A 23 -2.25 6.34 -3.58
CA PRO A 23 -2.77 7.69 -3.73
C PRO A 23 -1.73 8.69 -3.21
N PRO A 24 -1.34 9.70 -4.01
CA PRO A 24 -0.37 10.68 -3.55
C PRO A 24 -0.84 11.30 -2.24
N GLY A 25 0.04 11.30 -1.23
CA GLY A 25 -0.22 12.01 0.02
C GLY A 25 -0.57 11.15 1.24
N PHE A 26 -0.31 9.85 1.26
CA PHE A 26 -0.36 9.11 2.53
C PHE A 26 0.77 9.63 3.46
N PRO A 27 0.45 10.14 4.66
CA PRO A 27 1.40 10.95 5.44
C PRO A 27 2.35 10.08 6.27
N CYS A 28 3.22 9.27 5.63
CA CYS A 28 4.17 8.38 6.32
C CYS A 28 4.99 9.08 7.40
N LYS A 29 5.41 10.34 7.16
CA LYS A 29 6.17 11.16 8.12
C LYS A 29 5.39 11.52 9.40
N ALA A 30 4.08 11.22 9.47
CA ALA A 30 3.28 11.38 10.68
C ALA A 30 3.36 10.16 11.60
N PHE A 31 4.03 9.08 11.17
CA PHE A 31 4.16 7.84 11.91
C PHE A 31 5.64 7.51 12.07
N ALA A 32 5.97 6.86 13.19
CA ALA A 32 7.30 6.32 13.45
C ALA A 32 7.16 4.88 13.95
N LYS A 33 8.14 4.04 13.62
CA LYS A 33 8.19 2.67 14.12
C LYS A 33 8.84 2.67 15.50
N SER A 34 8.19 2.03 16.47
CA SER A 34 8.67 1.88 17.84
C SER A 34 9.82 0.86 17.91
N GLU A 35 10.50 0.80 19.05
CA GLU A 35 11.51 -0.24 19.31
C GLU A 35 10.92 -1.66 19.29
N GLN A 36 9.63 -1.81 19.60
CA GLN A 36 8.93 -3.09 19.51
C GLN A 36 8.50 -3.45 18.08
N GLY A 37 8.63 -2.52 17.14
CA GLY A 37 8.23 -2.72 15.74
C GLY A 37 6.82 -2.24 15.41
N ASP A 38 6.11 -1.62 16.36
CA ASP A 38 4.77 -1.07 16.12
C ASP A 38 4.85 0.34 15.54
N TRP A 39 4.01 0.66 14.57
CA TRP A 39 3.84 2.04 14.13
C TRP A 39 3.05 2.86 15.15
N ILE A 40 3.57 4.04 15.46
CA ILE A 40 2.96 4.99 16.40
C ILE A 40 2.81 6.35 15.70
N PRO A 41 1.64 6.99 15.78
CA PRO A 41 1.46 8.35 15.29
C PRO A 41 2.26 9.33 16.17
N VAL A 42 3.18 10.08 15.57
CA VAL A 42 4.01 11.09 16.27
C VAL A 42 3.40 12.48 16.26
N ARG A 43 2.31 12.67 15.51
CA ARG A 43 1.51 13.89 15.44
C ARG A 43 0.08 13.57 15.07
N ASP A 44 -0.82 14.52 15.32
CA ASP A 44 -2.21 14.42 14.89
C ASP A 44 -2.27 14.34 13.35
N VAL A 45 -3.01 13.35 12.85
CA VAL A 45 -3.09 13.05 11.43
C VAL A 45 -4.52 12.72 11.04
N ARG A 46 -4.98 13.34 9.97
CA ARG A 46 -6.29 13.09 9.39
C ARG A 46 -6.15 12.24 8.15
N LEU A 47 -6.62 11.00 8.21
CA LEU A 47 -6.62 10.05 7.10
C LEU A 47 -7.98 10.06 6.41
N ARG A 48 -7.99 9.97 5.07
CA ARG A 48 -9.22 9.80 4.29
C ARG A 48 -9.41 8.32 3.97
N GLY A 49 -10.47 7.73 4.50
CA GLY A 49 -10.91 6.37 4.22
C GLY A 49 -12.24 6.33 3.45
N PRO A 50 -12.73 5.13 3.10
CA PRO A 50 -13.98 4.94 2.36
C PRO A 50 -15.22 5.53 3.05
N GLY A 51 -15.24 5.53 4.39
CA GLY A 51 -16.34 6.06 5.21
C GLY A 51 -16.21 7.55 5.57
N GLY A 52 -15.17 8.24 5.09
CA GLY A 52 -14.90 9.64 5.42
C GLY A 52 -13.50 9.88 5.97
N SER A 53 -13.31 11.02 6.65
CA SER A 53 -12.03 11.31 7.29
C SER A 53 -12.01 10.82 8.73
N VAL A 54 -10.95 10.13 9.12
CA VAL A 54 -10.67 9.75 10.50
C VAL A 54 -9.50 10.59 10.99
N GLU A 55 -9.64 11.15 12.19
CA GLU A 55 -8.55 11.83 12.88
C GLU A 55 -7.91 10.86 13.89
N ILE A 56 -6.59 10.75 13.82
CA ILE A 56 -5.78 9.92 14.71
C ILE A 56 -4.89 10.85 15.49
N LYS A 57 -4.96 10.77 16.82
CA LYS A 57 -4.16 11.57 17.73
C LYS A 57 -2.74 11.02 17.87
N ALA A 58 -1.79 11.91 18.16
CA ALA A 58 -0.43 11.49 18.51
C ALA A 58 -0.46 10.51 19.70
N GLY A 59 0.35 9.46 19.63
CA GLY A 59 0.43 8.39 20.65
C GLY A 59 -0.80 7.49 20.77
N ALA A 60 -1.82 7.66 19.91
CA ALA A 60 -2.99 6.78 19.94
C ALA A 60 -2.62 5.34 19.56
N ALA A 61 -3.29 4.38 20.19
CA ALA A 61 -3.26 2.99 19.78
C ALA A 61 -3.78 2.88 18.34
N MET A 62 -3.04 2.13 17.54
CA MET A 62 -3.33 1.95 16.13
C MET A 62 -4.09 0.65 15.87
N LEU A 63 -5.00 0.69 14.91
CA LEU A 63 -5.71 -0.49 14.40
C LEU A 63 -4.73 -1.38 13.63
N ASP A 64 -4.86 -2.70 13.76
CA ASP A 64 -4.00 -3.69 13.11
C ASP A 64 -3.97 -3.52 11.59
N GLU A 65 -5.12 -3.26 10.95
CA GLU A 65 -5.19 -2.99 9.52
C GLU A 65 -4.34 -1.77 9.09
N LEU A 66 -4.25 -0.76 9.95
CA LEU A 66 -3.45 0.44 9.68
C LEU A 66 -1.96 0.20 9.94
N GLN A 67 -1.60 -0.68 10.89
CA GLN A 67 -0.23 -1.14 11.11
C GLN A 67 0.31 -1.83 9.87
N GLU A 68 -0.43 -2.81 9.34
CA GLU A 68 -0.05 -3.56 8.13
C GLU A 68 0.09 -2.63 6.92
N HIS A 69 -0.85 -1.70 6.77
CA HIS A 69 -0.83 -0.74 5.66
C HIS A 69 0.37 0.22 5.73
N LEU A 70 0.80 0.62 6.93
CA LEU A 70 2.01 1.41 7.13
C LEU A 70 3.26 0.63 6.78
N ASP A 71 3.37 -0.63 7.19
CA ASP A 71 4.52 -1.48 6.87
C ASP A 71 4.70 -1.68 5.36
N LEU A 72 3.60 -1.85 4.63
CA LEU A 72 3.66 -1.99 3.17
C LEU A 72 4.06 -0.69 2.47
N ARG A 73 3.70 0.48 3.03
CA ARG A 73 3.73 1.77 2.31
C ARG A 73 4.85 2.72 2.75
N CYS A 74 5.34 2.61 3.98
CA CYS A 74 6.20 3.62 4.61
C CYS A 74 7.60 3.10 5.00
N HIS A 75 8.06 2.05 4.32
CA HIS A 75 9.41 1.46 4.48
C HIS A 75 10.55 2.42 4.09
#